data_AF-C0E613-F1
#
_entry.id   AF-C0E613-F1
#
_cell.length_a   1.000
_cell.length_b   1.000
_cell.length_c   1.000
_cell.angle_alpha   90.00
_cell.angle_beta   90.00
_cell.angle_gamma   90.00
#
_symmetry.space_group_name_H-M   'P 1'
#
loop_
_entity.id
_entity.type
_entity.pdbx_description
1 polymer ?
#
loop_
_entity_poly.entity_id
_entity_poly.type
_entity_poly.pdbx_seq_one_letter_code
_entity_poly.pdbx_strand_id
1 'polypeptide(L)'
;MSPAPPPRAAAVAKYLVVGYAGFLIVLLLGVLFQPGVLLLRDMAVLRHPALHAGAVGFGDLPARNAPQDGLLALVGMVIPASWFVRMLLVGSAAAGTWGAATLATLARSPAGRNSVAFRQVAAITVTVWNPFVVERLLQGQWSVAMVAWLLPAVVACRTRPTWQVATVWVCSLTPTGGFVALIVALVSACRRRFVAVFGTLCLLPWLVPSVIAPPTSAGTSAFLGRPEELVGTLGAFLGLGGMWNAAAVPASRNVGFAVAGVILAALLVRWVPRRWLVVSAMAVLVFCVLWRWPGLVAHIPGLALFRDSQKLALFLIPGLVMAAGRIGAACPTWLRSGVVSGVVALLAVLQVPDAPVALMALRPLPEPALVREVQAAQPTGDVANMDSAGLVVYAGRTVIDPLYKAVGSVEAGQLVVDGQVVDPASSRYVAARAAWEARDMAQLAKLGVSHVVADGKLIDLRNEPVAHHGRFYAGLGLLAAWLCIPIAAGVVARRR
;
A
#
# COMPACT_ATOMS: atom_id res chain seq x y z
N MET A 1 14.37 38.23 23.95
CA MET A 1 14.63 38.58 22.52
C MET A 1 13.82 37.65 21.64
N SER A 2 12.75 38.15 21.00
CA SER A 2 12.03 37.39 19.98
C SER A 2 12.93 37.15 18.77
N PRO A 3 12.95 35.95 18.17
CA PRO A 3 13.77 35.69 16.99
C PRO A 3 13.32 36.61 15.85
N ALA A 4 14.27 37.33 15.25
CA ALA A 4 14.00 38.18 14.10
C ALA A 4 13.32 37.35 12.98
N PRO A 5 12.27 37.88 12.33
CA PRO A 5 11.57 37.15 11.27
C PRO A 5 12.55 36.80 10.14
N PRO A 6 12.39 35.62 9.51
CA PRO A 6 13.30 35.21 8.44
C PRO A 6 13.27 36.22 7.28
N PRO A 7 14.39 36.45 6.59
CA PRO A 7 14.45 37.37 5.46
C PRO A 7 13.43 36.97 4.39
N ARG A 8 12.71 37.93 3.80
CA ARG A 8 11.57 37.73 2.87
C ARG A 8 11.83 36.66 1.78
N ALA A 9 13.04 36.61 1.22
CA ALA A 9 13.43 35.63 0.21
C ALA A 9 13.41 34.16 0.71
N ALA A 10 13.74 33.91 1.98
CA ALA A 10 13.70 32.58 2.57
C ALA A 10 12.25 32.12 2.83
N ALA A 11 11.35 33.05 3.13
CA ALA A 11 9.93 32.76 3.25
C ALA A 11 9.34 32.35 1.89
N VAL A 12 9.63 33.11 0.82
CA VAL A 12 9.15 32.81 -0.54
C VAL A 12 9.57 31.41 -1.01
N ALA A 13 10.85 31.04 -0.86
CA ALA A 13 11.33 29.71 -1.27
C ALA A 13 10.61 28.56 -0.53
N LYS A 14 10.33 28.73 0.77
CA LYS A 14 9.58 27.75 1.56
C LYS A 14 8.15 27.60 1.04
N TYR A 15 7.46 28.70 0.75
CA TYR A 15 6.09 28.66 0.21
C TYR A 15 6.06 28.04 -1.19
N LEU A 16 7.06 28.28 -2.04
CA LEU A 16 7.17 27.64 -3.35
C LEU A 16 7.32 26.12 -3.25
N VAL A 17 8.14 25.62 -2.32
CA VAL A 17 8.30 24.16 -2.11
C VAL A 17 7.00 23.53 -1.60
N VAL A 18 6.30 24.20 -0.68
CA VAL A 18 5.00 23.73 -0.18
C VAL A 18 3.94 23.76 -1.29
N GLY A 19 3.88 24.84 -2.07
CA GLY A 19 2.98 24.97 -3.22
C GLY A 19 3.26 23.90 -4.28
N TYR A 20 4.52 23.62 -4.58
CA TYR A 20 4.93 22.56 -5.49
C TYR A 20 4.51 21.16 -4.99
N ALA A 21 4.71 20.87 -3.70
CA ALA A 21 4.26 19.62 -3.11
C ALA A 21 2.74 19.47 -3.20
N GLY A 22 1.99 20.53 -2.87
CA GLY A 22 0.53 20.56 -3.02
C GLY A 22 0.08 20.34 -4.46
N PHE A 23 0.75 20.98 -5.42
CA PHE A 23 0.49 20.81 -6.85
C PHE A 23 0.65 19.36 -7.31
N LEU A 24 1.76 18.69 -6.97
CA LEU A 24 1.95 17.27 -7.33
C LEU A 24 0.88 16.36 -6.69
N ILE A 25 0.53 16.60 -5.43
CA ILE A 25 -0.50 15.82 -4.72
C ILE A 25 -1.85 15.99 -5.40
N VAL A 26 -2.24 17.23 -5.73
CA VAL A 26 -3.50 17.52 -6.41
C VAL A 26 -3.53 16.94 -7.82
N LEU A 27 -2.42 16.97 -8.57
CA LEU A 27 -2.35 16.35 -9.89
C LEU A 27 -2.60 14.84 -9.85
N LEU A 28 -2.03 14.13 -8.88
CA LEU A 28 -2.16 12.67 -8.80
C LEU A 28 -3.48 12.23 -8.14
N LEU A 29 -3.94 12.96 -7.11
CA LEU A 29 -5.06 12.53 -6.26
C LEU A 29 -6.32 13.40 -6.42
N GLY A 30 -6.29 14.45 -7.24
CA GLY A 30 -7.41 15.38 -7.42
C GLY A 30 -8.72 14.69 -7.81
N VAL A 31 -8.63 13.64 -8.62
CA VAL A 31 -9.79 12.83 -9.05
C VAL A 31 -10.53 12.17 -7.88
N LEU A 32 -9.82 11.88 -6.78
CA LEU A 32 -10.41 11.21 -5.64
C LEU A 32 -11.39 12.10 -4.88
N PHE A 33 -11.33 13.43 -5.00
CA PHE A 33 -12.25 14.33 -4.29
C PHE A 33 -13.69 14.30 -4.84
N GLN A 34 -13.95 13.54 -5.89
CA GLN A 34 -15.30 13.31 -6.41
C GLN A 34 -16.14 12.41 -5.47
N PRO A 35 -17.48 12.57 -5.44
CA PRO A 35 -18.36 11.74 -4.62
C PRO A 35 -18.40 10.30 -5.13
N GLY A 36 -18.51 9.34 -4.21
CA GLY A 36 -18.60 7.91 -4.52
C GLY A 36 -17.71 7.04 -3.64
N VAL A 37 -17.78 5.73 -3.87
CA VAL A 37 -16.91 4.71 -3.28
C VAL A 37 -15.68 4.45 -4.16
N LEU A 38 -14.63 3.89 -3.57
CA LEU A 38 -13.40 3.60 -4.30
C LEU A 38 -13.40 2.13 -4.71
N LEU A 39 -13.62 1.89 -6.01
CA LEU A 39 -13.73 0.56 -6.61
C LEU A 39 -12.81 0.48 -7.84
N LEU A 40 -11.71 -0.26 -7.72
CA LEU A 40 -10.78 -0.56 -8.81
C LEU A 40 -9.89 -1.76 -8.43
N ARG A 41 -10.04 -2.90 -9.11
CA ARG A 41 -9.22 -4.10 -8.90
C ARG A 41 -9.16 -4.50 -7.42
N ASP A 42 -7.99 -4.40 -6.79
CA ASP A 42 -7.79 -4.76 -5.38
C ASP A 42 -8.40 -3.75 -4.40
N MET A 43 -8.80 -2.57 -4.89
CA MET A 43 -9.44 -1.53 -4.08
C MET A 43 -10.96 -1.74 -4.06
N ALA A 44 -11.47 -2.17 -2.91
CA ALA A 44 -12.90 -2.15 -2.59
C ALA A 44 -13.10 -1.40 -1.26
N VAL A 45 -13.36 -0.10 -1.33
CA VAL A 45 -13.61 0.75 -0.15
C VAL A 45 -15.01 1.33 -0.22
N LEU A 46 -15.93 0.68 0.48
CA LEU A 46 -17.33 1.07 0.61
C LEU A 46 -17.50 2.28 1.53
N ARG A 47 -18.73 2.83 1.60
CA ARG A 47 -19.04 3.89 2.57
C ARG A 47 -19.02 3.34 3.99
N HIS A 48 -19.74 2.26 4.22
CA HIS A 48 -19.91 1.64 5.53
C HIS A 48 -19.58 0.14 5.42
N PRO A 49 -18.29 -0.24 5.40
CA PRO A 49 -17.90 -1.64 5.43
C PRO A 49 -18.27 -2.28 6.78
N ALA A 50 -18.61 -3.57 6.78
CA ALA A 50 -18.98 -4.29 7.98
C ALA A 50 -17.77 -4.76 8.79
N LEU A 51 -17.96 -4.89 10.09
CA LEU A 51 -17.00 -5.54 10.97
C LEU A 51 -17.37 -7.03 11.08
N HIS A 52 -16.55 -7.90 10.49
CA HIS A 52 -16.76 -9.36 10.47
C HIS A 52 -15.41 -10.09 10.64
N ALA A 53 -15.42 -11.43 10.70
CA ALA A 53 -14.22 -12.25 10.91
C ALA A 53 -13.11 -11.98 9.87
N GLY A 54 -13.47 -11.85 8.59
CA GLY A 54 -12.54 -11.49 7.51
C GLY A 54 -11.90 -10.11 7.66
N ALA A 55 -12.64 -9.12 8.17
CA ALA A 55 -12.11 -7.77 8.39
C ALA A 55 -11.01 -7.72 9.48
N VAL A 56 -11.04 -8.65 10.43
CA VAL A 56 -10.05 -8.77 11.52
C VAL A 56 -9.04 -9.90 11.30
N GLY A 57 -8.96 -10.45 10.08
CA GLY A 57 -7.92 -11.39 9.67
C GLY A 57 -8.22 -12.87 9.92
N PHE A 58 -9.45 -13.21 10.28
CA PHE A 58 -9.88 -14.60 10.57
C PHE A 58 -10.97 -15.10 9.60
N GLY A 59 -10.96 -14.60 8.36
CA GLY A 59 -11.84 -15.07 7.28
C GLY A 59 -11.31 -16.30 6.55
N ASP A 60 -11.88 -16.58 5.38
CA ASP A 60 -11.50 -17.74 4.54
C ASP A 60 -10.17 -17.55 3.80
N LEU A 61 -9.71 -16.29 3.67
CA LEU A 61 -8.50 -15.92 2.96
C LEU A 61 -7.35 -15.54 3.91
N PRO A 62 -6.09 -15.56 3.42
CA PRO A 62 -4.95 -15.04 4.17
C PRO A 62 -5.22 -13.64 4.73
N ALA A 63 -4.78 -13.39 5.98
CA ALA A 63 -5.00 -12.17 6.75
C ALA A 63 -4.24 -10.93 6.23
N ARG A 64 -4.24 -10.71 4.90
CA ARG A 64 -3.48 -9.65 4.22
C ARG A 64 -4.09 -8.25 4.36
N ASN A 65 -5.32 -8.20 4.84
CA ASN A 65 -6.14 -7.01 5.04
C ASN A 65 -6.29 -6.62 6.52
N ALA A 66 -5.77 -7.41 7.46
CA ALA A 66 -5.75 -7.04 8.87
C ALA A 66 -4.50 -6.21 9.19
N PRO A 67 -4.59 -5.09 9.93
CA PRO A 67 -5.79 -4.52 10.56
C PRO A 67 -6.56 -3.52 9.67
N GLN A 68 -6.15 -3.28 8.43
CA GLN A 68 -6.74 -2.28 7.53
C GLN A 68 -8.28 -2.35 7.47
N ASP A 69 -8.85 -3.51 7.15
CA ASP A 69 -10.29 -3.60 6.92
C ASP A 69 -11.08 -3.47 8.23
N GLY A 70 -10.58 -4.02 9.33
CA GLY A 70 -11.15 -3.81 10.66
C GLY A 70 -11.13 -2.33 11.08
N LEU A 71 -10.04 -1.61 10.79
CA LEU A 71 -9.98 -0.15 11.01
C LEU A 71 -11.02 0.58 10.14
N LEU A 72 -11.12 0.22 8.86
CA LEU A 72 -12.09 0.83 7.95
C LEU A 72 -13.53 0.56 8.38
N ALA A 73 -13.83 -0.64 8.90
CA ALA A 73 -15.13 -0.98 9.46
C ALA A 73 -15.46 -0.13 10.70
N LEU A 74 -14.52 0.00 11.65
CA LEU A 74 -14.72 0.84 12.84
C LEU A 74 -14.91 2.31 12.49
N VAL A 75 -14.05 2.86 11.62
CA VAL A 75 -14.18 4.26 11.17
C VAL A 75 -15.47 4.46 10.37
N GLY A 76 -15.84 3.45 9.57
CA GLY A 76 -17.06 3.37 8.79
C GLY A 76 -18.34 3.51 9.62
N MET A 77 -18.31 3.22 10.92
CA MET A 77 -19.47 3.44 11.81
C MET A 77 -19.77 4.93 12.04
N VAL A 78 -18.78 5.81 11.87
CA VAL A 78 -18.88 7.24 12.20
C VAL A 78 -18.81 8.12 10.96
N ILE A 79 -17.86 7.84 10.06
CA ILE A 79 -17.67 8.58 8.82
C ILE A 79 -17.52 7.61 7.65
N PRO A 80 -17.86 8.00 6.40
CA PRO A 80 -17.68 7.09 5.28
C PRO A 80 -16.21 6.70 5.12
N ALA A 81 -15.92 5.40 5.17
CA ALA A 81 -14.55 4.86 5.14
C ALA A 81 -13.79 5.29 3.87
N SER A 82 -14.50 5.44 2.74
CA SER A 82 -13.93 5.96 1.50
C SER A 82 -13.33 7.37 1.66
N TRP A 83 -13.92 8.27 2.48
CA TRP A 83 -13.34 9.59 2.74
C TRP A 83 -12.13 9.51 3.65
N PHE A 84 -12.16 8.61 4.64
CA PHE A 84 -11.01 8.35 5.48
C PHE A 84 -9.79 7.86 4.68
N VAL A 85 -9.98 6.95 3.71
CA VAL A 85 -8.90 6.50 2.81
C VAL A 85 -8.31 7.66 1.99
N ARG A 86 -9.14 8.58 1.50
CA ARG A 86 -8.66 9.78 0.80
C ARG A 86 -7.79 10.66 1.72
N MET A 87 -8.21 10.84 2.96
CA MET A 87 -7.43 11.57 3.97
C MET A 87 -6.10 10.88 4.25
N LEU A 88 -6.07 9.55 4.35
CA LEU A 88 -4.84 8.77 4.53
C LEU A 88 -3.89 8.93 3.34
N LEU A 89 -4.39 8.87 2.10
CA LEU A 89 -3.58 9.03 0.89
C LEU A 89 -2.97 10.43 0.81
N VAL A 90 -3.78 11.49 0.98
CA VAL A 90 -3.30 12.88 0.97
C VAL A 90 -2.35 13.14 2.13
N GLY A 91 -2.71 12.70 3.34
CA GLY A 91 -1.89 12.86 4.54
C GLY A 91 -0.55 12.14 4.45
N SER A 92 -0.51 10.98 3.82
CA SER A 92 0.73 10.21 3.63
C SER A 92 1.61 10.78 2.54
N ALA A 93 1.04 11.27 1.44
CA ALA A 93 1.80 12.02 0.45
C ALA A 93 2.40 13.29 1.07
N ALA A 94 1.63 14.03 1.88
CA ALA A 94 2.11 15.22 2.59
C ALA A 94 3.20 14.89 3.65
N ALA A 95 3.03 13.81 4.43
CA ALA A 95 4.05 13.35 5.36
C ALA A 95 5.32 12.91 4.60
N GLY A 96 5.17 12.26 3.44
CA GLY A 96 6.26 11.89 2.55
C GLY A 96 7.03 13.08 2.00
N THR A 97 6.34 14.12 1.52
CA THR A 97 6.99 15.36 1.05
C THR A 97 7.72 16.07 2.18
N TRP A 98 7.13 16.11 3.37
CA TRP A 98 7.78 16.62 4.58
C TRP A 98 9.04 15.81 4.93
N GLY A 99 8.95 14.47 4.89
CA GLY A 99 10.08 13.57 5.13
C GLY A 99 11.22 13.79 4.13
N ALA A 100 10.88 13.83 2.84
CA ALA A 100 11.83 14.11 1.76
C ALA A 100 12.51 15.48 1.91
N ALA A 101 11.73 16.53 2.19
CA ALA A 101 12.24 17.87 2.38
C ALA A 101 13.15 17.97 3.63
N THR A 102 12.78 17.27 4.71
CA THR A 102 13.59 17.19 5.94
C THR A 102 14.93 16.51 5.66
N LEU A 103 14.93 15.39 4.95
CA LEU A 103 16.15 14.66 4.58
C LEU A 103 17.06 15.48 3.66
N ALA A 104 16.48 16.22 2.71
CA ALA A 104 17.22 17.13 1.84
C ALA A 104 17.84 18.32 2.60
N THR A 105 17.17 18.79 3.67
CA THR A 105 17.68 19.87 4.52
C THR A 105 18.88 19.43 5.37
N LEU A 106 18.88 18.18 5.83
CA LEU A 106 19.97 17.61 6.63
C LEU A 106 21.25 17.34 5.83
N ALA A 107 21.19 17.36 4.50
CA ALA A 107 22.37 17.23 3.65
C ALA A 107 23.19 18.54 3.72
N ARG A 108 24.29 18.49 4.48
CA ARG A 108 25.28 19.58 4.62
C ARG A 108 25.67 20.10 3.23
N SER A 109 25.44 21.39 2.98
CA SER A 109 25.88 22.08 1.78
C SER A 109 26.72 23.28 2.21
N PRO A 110 27.95 23.43 1.71
CA PRO A 110 28.81 24.58 2.04
C PRO A 110 28.25 25.92 1.55
N ALA A 111 27.41 25.92 0.51
CA ALA A 111 26.91 27.13 -0.16
C ALA A 111 25.40 27.34 0.06
N GLY A 112 25.03 28.44 0.74
CA GLY A 112 23.77 29.19 0.63
C GLY A 112 22.40 28.49 0.84
N ARG A 113 21.44 29.20 1.46
CA ARG A 113 20.06 28.70 1.71
C ARG A 113 19.26 28.41 0.42
N ASN A 114 19.54 29.10 -0.70
CA ASN A 114 18.84 28.88 -1.98
C ASN A 114 19.17 27.53 -2.65
N SER A 115 20.28 26.88 -2.27
CA SER A 115 20.58 25.50 -2.69
C SER A 115 19.61 24.47 -2.12
N VAL A 116 18.95 24.78 -0.99
CA VAL A 116 18.09 23.80 -0.28
C VAL A 116 16.79 23.55 -1.04
N ALA A 117 16.16 24.58 -1.60
CA ALA A 117 14.87 24.46 -2.27
C ALA A 117 14.92 23.54 -3.49
N PHE A 118 15.95 23.64 -4.35
CA PHE A 118 16.10 22.76 -5.52
C PHE A 118 16.23 21.28 -5.13
N ARG A 119 16.97 20.99 -4.06
CA ARG A 119 17.15 19.62 -3.55
C ARG A 119 15.86 19.09 -2.92
N GLN A 120 15.11 19.95 -2.26
CA GLN A 120 13.79 19.60 -1.74
C GLN A 120 12.83 19.28 -2.88
N VAL A 121 12.78 20.10 -3.95
CA VAL A 121 11.97 19.83 -5.15
C VAL A 121 12.34 18.47 -5.76
N ALA A 122 13.64 18.21 -5.99
CA ALA A 122 14.09 16.93 -6.53
C ALA A 122 13.68 15.74 -5.64
N ALA A 123 13.92 15.82 -4.32
CA ALA A 123 13.58 14.76 -3.37
C ALA A 123 12.06 14.54 -3.24
N ILE A 124 11.27 15.62 -3.23
CA ILE A 124 9.80 15.57 -3.23
C ILE A 124 9.31 14.91 -4.51
N THR A 125 9.85 15.27 -5.68
CA THR A 125 9.43 14.70 -6.97
C THR A 125 9.68 13.20 -7.01
N VAL A 126 10.89 12.75 -6.63
CA VAL A 126 11.23 11.32 -6.54
C VAL A 126 10.35 10.58 -5.53
N THR A 127 9.90 11.26 -4.47
CA THR A 127 9.02 10.67 -3.46
C THR A 127 7.59 10.51 -3.97
N VAL A 128 7.01 11.58 -4.54
CA VAL A 128 5.58 11.63 -4.89
C VAL A 128 5.31 11.03 -6.28
N TRP A 129 6.14 11.39 -7.25
CA TRP A 129 6.00 11.03 -8.66
C TRP A 129 6.95 9.90 -9.02
N ASN A 130 6.60 8.68 -8.61
CA ASN A 130 7.36 7.47 -8.96
C ASN A 130 6.43 6.37 -9.51
N PRO A 131 6.94 5.51 -10.41
CA PRO A 131 6.14 4.44 -11.03
C PRO A 131 5.51 3.48 -10.02
N PHE A 132 6.26 3.13 -8.97
CA PHE A 132 5.79 2.21 -7.94
C PHE A 132 4.45 2.68 -7.35
N VAL A 133 4.37 3.94 -6.97
CA VAL A 133 3.15 4.54 -6.41
C VAL A 133 2.01 4.52 -7.44
N VAL A 134 2.28 4.96 -8.67
CA VAL A 134 1.24 5.06 -9.71
C VAL A 134 0.68 3.67 -10.05
N GLU A 135 1.55 2.70 -10.32
CA GLU A 135 1.14 1.32 -10.62
C GLU A 135 0.40 0.67 -9.45
N ARG A 136 0.81 0.93 -8.20
CA ARG A 136 0.10 0.40 -7.01
C ARG A 136 -1.27 1.02 -6.81
N LEU A 137 -1.41 2.32 -7.07
CA LEU A 137 -2.71 2.98 -7.07
C LEU A 137 -3.62 2.40 -8.16
N LEU A 138 -3.11 2.22 -9.38
CA LEU A 138 -3.87 1.63 -10.49
C LEU A 138 -4.25 0.17 -10.25
N GLN A 139 -3.42 -0.59 -9.53
CA GLN A 139 -3.76 -1.94 -9.07
C GLN A 139 -4.83 -1.92 -7.96
N GLY A 140 -5.05 -0.80 -7.29
CA GLY A 140 -5.94 -0.70 -6.13
C GLY A 140 -5.28 -1.00 -4.79
N GLN A 141 -3.95 -1.15 -4.75
CA GLN A 141 -3.17 -1.37 -3.53
C GLN A 141 -2.76 -0.06 -2.87
N TRP A 142 -3.78 0.75 -2.56
CA TRP A 142 -3.63 2.13 -2.07
C TRP A 142 -2.79 2.24 -0.79
N SER A 143 -2.91 1.29 0.13
CA SER A 143 -2.15 1.26 1.38
C SER A 143 -0.68 0.89 1.18
N VAL A 144 -0.35 0.16 0.12
CA VAL A 144 1.06 -0.10 -0.28
C VAL A 144 1.66 1.13 -0.96
N ALA A 145 0.90 1.83 -1.80
CA ALA A 145 1.31 3.12 -2.36
C ALA A 145 1.56 4.16 -1.26
N MET A 146 0.70 4.18 -0.24
CA MET A 146 0.84 5.01 0.95
C MET A 146 2.17 4.75 1.69
N VAL A 147 2.57 3.47 1.84
CA VAL A 147 3.84 3.10 2.46
C VAL A 147 5.01 3.71 1.71
N ALA A 148 5.04 3.61 0.38
CA ALA A 148 6.10 4.18 -0.45
C ALA A 148 6.32 5.67 -0.17
N TRP A 149 5.24 6.45 -0.02
CA TRP A 149 5.31 7.86 0.37
C TRP A 149 5.78 8.06 1.82
N LEU A 150 5.40 7.19 2.75
CA LEU A 150 5.74 7.33 4.17
C LEU A 150 7.18 6.94 4.50
N LEU A 151 7.87 6.13 3.69
CA LEU A 151 9.23 5.67 4.03
C LEU A 151 10.24 6.81 4.26
N PRO A 152 10.28 7.89 3.46
CA PRO A 152 11.08 9.08 3.79
C PRO A 152 10.74 9.69 5.15
N ALA A 153 9.46 9.73 5.55
CA ALA A 153 9.04 10.22 6.86
C ALA A 153 9.53 9.30 8.00
N VAL A 154 9.49 7.98 7.81
CA VAL A 154 10.05 7.00 8.77
C VAL A 154 11.53 7.29 9.05
N VAL A 155 12.31 7.60 8.00
CA VAL A 155 13.74 7.94 8.15
C VAL A 155 13.93 9.33 8.75
N ALA A 156 13.12 10.32 8.36
CA ALA A 156 13.18 11.67 8.90
C ALA A 156 12.89 11.70 10.42
N CYS A 157 12.03 10.81 10.89
CA CYS A 157 11.67 10.65 12.30
C CYS A 157 12.71 9.88 13.15
N ARG A 158 13.88 9.50 12.62
CA ARG A 158 14.87 8.65 13.33
C ARG A 158 15.33 9.14 14.71
N THR A 159 15.26 10.44 14.97
CA THR A 159 15.59 11.06 16.27
C THR A 159 14.37 11.27 17.17
N ARG A 160 13.17 10.99 16.66
CA ARG A 160 11.87 11.13 17.34
C ARG A 160 11.18 9.76 17.38
N PRO A 161 11.58 8.87 18.30
CA PRO A 161 11.18 7.46 18.28
C PRO A 161 9.65 7.26 18.33
N THR A 162 8.91 8.12 19.04
CA THR A 162 7.43 8.06 19.08
C THR A 162 6.81 8.32 17.71
N TRP A 163 7.24 9.38 17.02
CA TRP A 163 6.79 9.70 15.67
C TRP A 163 7.24 8.66 14.65
N GLN A 164 8.43 8.07 14.83
CA GLN A 164 8.91 6.99 13.99
C GLN A 164 8.02 5.74 14.13
N VAL A 165 7.68 5.35 15.36
CA VAL A 165 6.74 4.26 15.64
C VAL A 165 5.34 4.58 15.12
N ALA A 166 4.82 5.80 15.31
CA ALA A 166 3.52 6.20 14.77
C ALA A 166 3.48 6.09 13.23
N THR A 167 4.57 6.43 12.55
CA THR A 167 4.66 6.26 11.08
C THR A 167 4.70 4.78 10.68
N VAL A 168 5.46 3.93 11.41
CA VAL A 168 5.47 2.47 11.21
C VAL A 168 4.08 1.87 11.45
N TRP A 169 3.37 2.36 12.47
CA TRP A 169 2.00 1.97 12.78
C TRP A 169 1.06 2.26 11.61
N VAL A 170 1.09 3.47 11.03
CA VAL A 170 0.31 3.75 9.81
C VAL A 170 0.72 2.85 8.63
N CYS A 171 2.01 2.60 8.43
CA CYS A 171 2.47 1.67 7.39
C CYS A 171 1.98 0.22 7.62
N SER A 172 1.75 -0.17 8.87
CA SER A 172 1.32 -1.51 9.25
C SER A 172 -0.15 -1.83 9.00
N LEU A 173 -0.90 -0.91 8.36
CA LEU A 173 -2.22 -1.22 7.80
C LEU A 173 -2.15 -2.44 6.86
N THR A 174 -1.02 -2.64 6.18
CA THR A 174 -0.76 -3.87 5.43
C THR A 174 0.44 -4.64 5.98
N PRO A 175 0.46 -5.98 5.85
CA PRO A 175 1.58 -6.81 6.27
C PRO A 175 2.92 -6.36 5.68
N THR A 176 2.97 -6.19 4.35
CA THR A 176 4.21 -5.79 3.67
C THR A 176 4.62 -4.39 4.09
N GLY A 177 3.66 -3.47 4.22
CA GLY A 177 3.91 -2.10 4.65
C GLY A 177 4.55 -2.03 6.05
N GLY A 178 3.96 -2.75 7.01
CA GLY A 178 4.48 -2.81 8.37
C GLY A 178 5.87 -3.43 8.44
N PHE A 179 6.08 -4.56 7.74
CA PHE A 179 7.37 -5.24 7.71
C PHE A 179 8.48 -4.36 7.11
N VAL A 180 8.23 -3.77 5.93
CA VAL A 180 9.19 -2.89 5.28
C VAL A 180 9.48 -1.66 6.14
N ALA A 181 8.44 -1.02 6.68
CA ALA A 181 8.60 0.17 7.53
C ALA A 181 9.38 -0.14 8.81
N LEU A 182 9.19 -1.31 9.44
CA LEU A 182 9.97 -1.75 10.58
C LEU A 182 11.46 -1.89 10.23
N ILE A 183 11.80 -2.55 9.11
CA ILE A 183 13.20 -2.69 8.68
C ILE A 183 13.82 -1.31 8.39
N VAL A 184 13.12 -0.45 7.62
CA VAL A 184 13.54 0.93 7.32
C VAL A 184 13.75 1.73 8.61
N ALA A 185 12.86 1.57 9.59
CA ALA A 185 12.98 2.20 10.89
C ALA A 185 14.20 1.67 11.67
N LEU A 186 14.43 0.37 11.73
CA LEU A 186 15.59 -0.22 12.44
C LEU A 186 16.94 0.19 11.85
N VAL A 187 17.03 0.28 10.52
CA VAL A 187 18.23 0.74 9.81
C VAL A 187 18.55 2.21 10.14
N SER A 188 17.51 3.03 10.33
CA SER A 188 17.65 4.47 10.59
C SER A 188 17.66 4.89 12.06
N ALA A 189 17.04 4.11 12.95
CA ALA A 189 16.67 4.50 14.32
C ALA A 189 17.86 4.76 15.24
N CYS A 190 17.71 5.80 16.08
CA CYS A 190 18.61 6.05 17.22
C CYS A 190 18.25 5.20 18.46
N ARG A 191 16.95 4.94 18.72
CA ARG A 191 16.49 4.05 19.81
C ARG A 191 16.00 2.69 19.26
N ARG A 192 16.92 1.86 18.74
CA ARG A 192 16.60 0.60 18.05
C ARG A 192 15.71 -0.36 18.84
N ARG A 193 15.98 -0.57 20.14
CA ARG A 193 15.18 -1.46 21.00
C ARG A 193 13.71 -1.01 21.11
N PHE A 194 13.48 0.29 21.22
CA PHE A 194 12.13 0.87 21.31
C PHE A 194 11.35 0.63 20.01
N VAL A 195 11.98 0.92 18.87
CA VAL A 195 11.39 0.69 17.54
C VAL A 195 11.16 -0.79 17.27
N ALA A 196 12.10 -1.65 17.66
CA ALA A 196 11.96 -3.11 17.50
C ALA A 196 10.71 -3.61 18.23
N VAL A 197 10.55 -3.26 19.51
CA VAL A 197 9.40 -3.70 20.31
C VAL A 197 8.08 -3.20 19.72
N PHE A 198 7.89 -1.89 19.64
CA PHE A 198 6.60 -1.34 19.19
C PHE A 198 6.31 -1.61 17.71
N GLY A 199 7.33 -1.61 16.86
CA GLY A 199 7.16 -1.93 15.46
C GLY A 199 6.86 -3.41 15.21
N THR A 200 7.33 -4.33 16.07
CA THR A 200 6.93 -5.75 16.01
C THR A 200 5.49 -5.93 16.50
N LEU A 201 5.07 -5.21 17.55
CA LEU A 201 3.67 -5.20 18.00
C LEU A 201 2.70 -4.75 16.88
N CYS A 202 3.13 -3.84 16.01
CA CYS A 202 2.33 -3.40 14.85
C CYS A 202 2.03 -4.53 13.85
N LEU A 203 2.82 -5.62 13.83
CA LEU A 203 2.64 -6.73 12.90
C LEU A 203 1.70 -7.82 13.42
N LEU A 204 1.37 -7.81 14.71
CA LEU A 204 0.57 -8.87 15.34
C LEU A 204 -0.81 -9.09 14.70
N PRO A 205 -1.57 -8.07 14.25
CA PRO A 205 -2.90 -8.29 13.69
C PRO A 205 -2.94 -9.18 12.45
N TRP A 206 -1.88 -9.23 11.65
CA TRP A 206 -1.79 -10.14 10.51
C TRP A 206 -0.94 -11.38 10.83
N LEU A 207 0.10 -11.22 11.66
CA LEU A 207 1.04 -12.30 11.96
C LEU A 207 0.38 -13.41 12.76
N VAL A 208 -0.42 -13.08 13.78
CA VAL A 208 -1.08 -14.07 14.63
C VAL A 208 -2.05 -14.95 13.82
N PRO A 209 -2.99 -14.38 13.03
CA PRO A 209 -3.82 -15.22 12.17
C PRO A 209 -3.02 -16.05 11.16
N SER A 210 -1.94 -15.48 10.60
CA SER A 210 -1.09 -16.20 9.63
C SER A 210 -0.29 -17.34 10.25
N VAL A 211 -0.02 -17.33 11.56
CA VAL A 211 0.61 -18.46 12.26
C VAL A 211 -0.43 -19.54 12.58
N ILE A 212 -1.65 -19.14 12.93
CA ILE A 212 -2.75 -20.07 13.25
C ILE A 212 -3.24 -20.80 12.00
N ALA A 213 -3.37 -20.06 10.89
CA ALA A 213 -3.75 -20.58 9.58
C ALA A 213 -2.71 -20.12 8.55
N PRO A 214 -1.59 -20.86 8.40
CA PRO A 214 -0.55 -20.54 7.44
C PRO A 214 -1.11 -20.38 6.02
N PRO A 215 -0.87 -19.22 5.37
CA PRO A 215 -1.35 -19.02 4.02
C PRO A 215 -0.62 -19.95 3.07
N THR A 216 -1.36 -20.69 2.27
CA THR A 216 -0.79 -21.39 1.12
C THR A 216 -0.60 -20.37 0.00
N SER A 217 0.52 -20.47 -0.72
CA SER A 217 0.76 -19.66 -1.92
C SER A 217 1.34 -20.58 -2.96
N ALA A 218 0.74 -20.60 -4.15
CA ALA A 218 1.34 -21.27 -5.29
C ALA A 218 2.67 -20.58 -5.61
N GLY A 219 3.73 -21.36 -5.82
CA GLY A 219 5.06 -20.89 -6.22
C GLY A 219 5.09 -20.47 -7.69
N THR A 220 4.18 -19.56 -8.06
CA THR A 220 3.93 -19.14 -9.45
C THR A 220 4.81 -17.98 -9.87
N SER A 221 5.15 -17.92 -11.16
CA SER A 221 5.81 -16.77 -11.78
C SER A 221 4.85 -15.62 -12.09
N ALA A 222 3.52 -15.83 -12.00
CA ALA A 222 2.50 -14.86 -12.42
C ALA A 222 2.53 -13.52 -11.65
N PHE A 223 3.13 -13.50 -10.46
CA PHE A 223 3.24 -12.30 -9.62
C PHE A 223 4.63 -11.65 -9.64
N LEU A 224 5.56 -12.20 -10.42
CA LEU A 224 6.90 -11.64 -10.56
C LEU A 224 6.86 -10.32 -11.35
N GLY A 225 7.84 -9.45 -11.07
CA GLY A 225 8.02 -8.19 -11.79
C GLY A 225 8.03 -8.40 -13.31
N ARG A 226 7.17 -7.67 -14.01
CA ARG A 226 7.00 -7.78 -15.46
C ARG A 226 8.18 -7.11 -16.17
N PRO A 227 8.70 -7.68 -17.28
CA PRO A 227 9.63 -6.96 -18.14
C PRO A 227 8.94 -5.77 -18.83
N GLU A 228 9.68 -4.68 -19.00
CA GLU A 228 9.27 -3.55 -19.84
C GLU A 228 10.18 -3.48 -21.08
N GLU A 229 9.60 -3.16 -22.24
CA GLU A 229 10.18 -3.41 -23.57
C GLU A 229 11.64 -2.95 -23.74
N LEU A 230 11.99 -1.74 -23.29
CA LEU A 230 13.33 -1.16 -23.48
C LEU A 230 14.30 -1.37 -22.32
N VAL A 231 13.85 -1.90 -21.18
CA VAL A 231 14.67 -1.98 -19.94
C VAL A 231 14.70 -3.37 -19.31
N GLY A 232 13.87 -4.29 -19.79
CA GLY A 232 13.71 -5.64 -19.22
C GLY A 232 13.19 -5.62 -17.78
N THR A 233 13.18 -6.79 -17.13
CA THR A 233 12.64 -6.95 -15.76
C THR A 233 13.48 -6.22 -14.71
N LEU A 234 14.82 -6.33 -14.78
CA LEU A 234 15.69 -5.68 -13.79
C LEU A 234 15.68 -4.15 -13.95
N GLY A 235 15.68 -3.64 -15.18
CA GLY A 235 15.62 -2.20 -15.41
C GLY A 235 14.28 -1.60 -14.97
N ALA A 236 13.17 -2.31 -15.22
CA ALA A 236 11.85 -1.92 -14.69
C ALA A 236 11.88 -1.83 -13.16
N PHE A 237 12.38 -2.86 -12.48
CA PHE A 237 12.52 -2.90 -11.02
C PHE A 237 13.37 -1.76 -10.46
N LEU A 238 14.55 -1.50 -11.06
CA LEU A 238 15.44 -0.41 -10.66
C LEU A 238 14.82 0.97 -10.90
N GLY A 239 14.02 1.09 -11.96
CA GLY A 239 13.16 2.25 -12.23
C GLY A 239 11.86 2.27 -11.42
N LEU A 240 11.72 1.43 -10.38
CA LEU A 240 10.54 1.34 -9.51
C LEU A 240 9.23 0.92 -10.22
N GLY A 241 9.27 0.49 -11.48
CA GLY A 241 8.11 -0.03 -12.23
C GLY A 241 8.21 -1.54 -12.48
N GLY A 242 7.34 -2.09 -13.33
CA GLY A 242 7.29 -3.52 -13.59
C GLY A 242 6.24 -4.25 -12.76
N MET A 243 5.10 -3.62 -12.48
CA MET A 243 3.90 -4.28 -11.96
C MET A 243 3.53 -5.51 -12.80
N TRP A 244 3.28 -6.64 -12.11
CA TRP A 244 2.95 -7.91 -12.75
C TRP A 244 1.65 -7.83 -13.58
N ASN A 245 0.66 -7.06 -13.10
CA ASN A 245 -0.59 -6.83 -13.81
C ASN A 245 -0.41 -5.76 -14.90
N ALA A 246 -0.38 -6.20 -16.16
CA ALA A 246 -0.25 -5.33 -17.33
C ALA A 246 -1.28 -4.20 -17.38
N ALA A 247 -2.51 -4.45 -16.91
CA ALA A 247 -3.58 -3.46 -16.96
C ALA A 247 -3.42 -2.32 -15.93
N ALA A 248 -2.50 -2.46 -14.97
CA ALA A 248 -2.14 -1.43 -14.00
C ALA A 248 -0.90 -0.61 -14.41
N VAL A 249 -0.31 -0.90 -15.57
CA VAL A 249 0.86 -0.18 -16.07
C VAL A 249 0.42 1.02 -16.94
N PRO A 250 0.90 2.24 -16.66
CA PRO A 250 0.62 3.41 -17.49
C PRO A 250 1.07 3.24 -18.96
N ALA A 251 0.35 3.85 -19.89
CA ALA A 251 0.61 3.69 -21.32
C ALA A 251 1.99 4.21 -21.73
N SER A 252 2.46 5.29 -21.09
CA SER A 252 3.80 5.84 -21.35
C SER A 252 4.92 4.79 -21.14
N ARG A 253 4.76 3.89 -20.17
CA ARG A 253 5.81 2.91 -19.85
C ARG A 253 5.97 1.87 -20.97
N ASN A 254 4.91 1.61 -21.73
CA ASN A 254 4.95 0.72 -22.90
C ASN A 254 5.66 1.35 -24.11
N VAL A 255 5.91 2.66 -24.13
CA VAL A 255 6.59 3.36 -25.25
C VAL A 255 8.00 3.83 -24.88
N GLY A 256 8.58 3.28 -23.81
CA GLY A 256 10.00 3.47 -23.48
C GLY A 256 10.32 4.47 -22.38
N PHE A 257 9.32 5.14 -21.77
CA PHE A 257 9.56 6.09 -20.68
C PHE A 257 10.18 5.44 -19.41
N ALA A 258 10.13 4.11 -19.32
CA ALA A 258 10.88 3.30 -18.36
C ALA A 258 12.38 3.62 -18.30
N VAL A 259 12.98 3.97 -19.45
CA VAL A 259 14.42 4.28 -19.57
C VAL A 259 14.80 5.47 -18.69
N ALA A 260 13.92 6.46 -18.54
CA ALA A 260 14.15 7.60 -17.66
C ALA A 260 14.37 7.17 -16.19
N GLY A 261 13.72 6.09 -15.76
CA GLY A 261 13.86 5.53 -14.41
C GLY A 261 15.18 4.83 -14.19
N VAL A 262 15.64 4.08 -15.20
CA VAL A 262 16.97 3.47 -15.19
C VAL A 262 18.07 4.53 -15.14
N ILE A 263 17.95 5.57 -15.97
CA ILE A 263 18.88 6.71 -15.98
C ILE A 263 18.86 7.42 -14.62
N LEU A 264 17.68 7.66 -14.05
CA LEU A 264 17.54 8.27 -12.73
C LEU A 264 18.22 7.44 -11.64
N ALA A 265 17.98 6.13 -11.61
CA ALA A 265 18.59 5.22 -10.65
C ALA A 265 20.12 5.20 -10.79
N ALA A 266 20.63 5.10 -12.02
CA ALA A 266 22.06 5.12 -12.32
C ALA A 266 22.73 6.46 -11.95
N LEU A 267 22.02 7.58 -12.11
CA LEU A 267 22.49 8.90 -11.70
C LEU A 267 22.58 9.01 -10.17
N LEU A 268 21.55 8.54 -9.45
CA LEU A 268 21.44 8.72 -8.00
C LEU A 268 22.25 7.71 -7.18
N VAL A 269 22.50 6.49 -7.70
CA VAL A 269 23.12 5.40 -6.94
C VAL A 269 24.43 5.79 -6.26
N ARG A 270 25.25 6.62 -6.93
CA ARG A 270 26.54 7.12 -6.42
C ARG A 270 26.43 8.02 -5.19
N TRP A 271 25.25 8.58 -4.91
CA TRP A 271 24.99 9.47 -3.77
C TRP A 271 24.15 8.81 -2.66
N VAL A 272 23.73 7.56 -2.88
CA VAL A 272 23.02 6.77 -1.88
C VAL A 272 23.94 6.53 -0.68
N PRO A 273 23.49 6.81 0.56
CA PRO A 273 24.29 6.47 1.74
C PRO A 273 24.60 4.97 1.81
N ARG A 274 25.83 4.60 2.15
CA ARG A 274 26.32 3.20 2.20
C ARG A 274 25.34 2.20 2.85
N ARG A 275 24.78 2.54 4.01
CA ARG A 275 23.81 1.68 4.72
C ARG A 275 22.57 1.37 3.87
N TRP A 276 22.10 2.34 3.10
CA TRP A 276 20.93 2.19 2.24
C TRP A 276 21.29 1.55 0.91
N LEU A 277 22.51 1.74 0.41
CA LEU A 277 23.00 0.99 -0.74
C LEU A 277 23.02 -0.52 -0.44
N VAL A 278 23.43 -0.93 0.76
CA VAL A 278 23.38 -2.35 1.18
C VAL A 278 21.94 -2.88 1.23
N VAL A 279 21.01 -2.09 1.79
CA VAL A 279 19.58 -2.45 1.84
C VAL A 279 18.99 -2.59 0.43
N SER A 280 19.27 -1.62 -0.46
CA SER A 280 18.85 -1.68 -1.87
C SER A 280 19.47 -2.86 -2.60
N ALA A 281 20.77 -3.12 -2.42
CA ALA A 281 21.46 -4.24 -3.05
C ALA A 281 20.90 -5.59 -2.59
N MET A 282 20.57 -5.74 -1.32
CA MET A 282 19.92 -6.94 -0.79
C MET A 282 18.51 -7.11 -1.38
N ALA A 283 17.73 -6.03 -1.50
CA ALA A 283 16.42 -6.09 -2.12
C ALA A 283 16.50 -6.50 -3.60
N VAL A 284 17.45 -5.95 -4.36
CA VAL A 284 17.73 -6.36 -5.75
C VAL A 284 18.17 -7.82 -5.82
N LEU A 285 19.04 -8.28 -4.91
CA LEU A 285 19.48 -9.67 -4.87
C LEU A 285 18.30 -10.62 -4.62
N VAL A 286 17.47 -10.34 -3.62
CA VAL A 286 16.26 -11.14 -3.32
C VAL A 286 15.30 -11.11 -4.50
N PHE A 287 15.13 -9.96 -5.16
CA PHE A 287 14.32 -9.86 -6.37
C PHE A 287 14.85 -10.76 -7.48
N CYS A 288 16.15 -10.73 -7.77
CA CYS A 288 16.77 -11.59 -8.79
C CYS A 288 16.66 -13.08 -8.44
N VAL A 289 16.78 -13.45 -7.16
CA VAL A 289 16.60 -14.83 -6.68
C VAL A 289 15.15 -15.29 -6.90
N LEU A 290 14.16 -14.48 -6.50
CA LEU A 290 12.74 -14.80 -6.72
C LEU A 290 12.39 -14.84 -8.21
N TRP A 291 12.97 -13.94 -9.01
CA TRP A 291 12.78 -13.92 -10.45
C TRP A 291 13.31 -15.20 -11.11
N ARG A 292 14.46 -15.71 -10.65
CA ARG A 292 15.04 -16.97 -11.16
C ARG A 292 14.32 -18.21 -10.63
N TRP A 293 13.89 -18.18 -9.37
CA TRP A 293 13.29 -19.33 -8.67
C TRP A 293 11.97 -18.95 -7.96
N PRO A 294 10.88 -18.70 -8.70
CA PRO A 294 9.59 -18.33 -8.13
C PRO A 294 9.03 -19.37 -7.13
N GLY A 295 9.36 -20.65 -7.31
CA GLY A 295 8.94 -21.74 -6.44
C GLY A 295 9.34 -21.57 -4.96
N LEU A 296 10.40 -20.79 -4.67
CA LEU A 296 10.86 -20.53 -3.31
C LEU A 296 9.78 -19.90 -2.42
N VAL A 297 8.86 -19.15 -3.01
CA VAL A 297 7.74 -18.50 -2.31
C VAL A 297 6.81 -19.52 -1.64
N ALA A 298 6.68 -20.72 -2.20
CA ALA A 298 5.85 -21.78 -1.65
C ALA A 298 6.54 -22.58 -0.53
N HIS A 299 7.88 -22.53 -0.45
CA HIS A 299 8.66 -23.40 0.43
C HIS A 299 9.29 -22.68 1.62
N ILE A 300 9.56 -21.38 1.51
CA ILE A 300 10.20 -20.60 2.58
C ILE A 300 9.15 -19.77 3.31
N PRO A 301 8.88 -20.04 4.60
CA PRO A 301 7.96 -19.24 5.39
C PRO A 301 8.32 -17.74 5.34
N GLY A 302 7.31 -16.91 5.11
CA GLY A 302 7.46 -15.46 5.01
C GLY A 302 7.83 -14.93 3.61
N LEU A 303 8.37 -15.74 2.69
CA LEU A 303 8.61 -15.28 1.31
C LEU A 303 7.31 -15.03 0.53
N ALA A 304 6.20 -15.67 0.91
CA ALA A 304 4.85 -15.37 0.41
C ALA A 304 4.48 -13.88 0.53
N LEU A 305 5.05 -13.15 1.50
CA LEU A 305 4.87 -11.70 1.64
C LEU A 305 5.34 -10.92 0.39
N PHE A 306 6.36 -11.46 -0.28
CA PHE A 306 6.98 -10.94 -1.49
C PHE A 306 6.69 -11.80 -2.72
N ARG A 307 5.58 -12.58 -2.70
CA ARG A 307 5.06 -13.27 -3.91
C ARG A 307 4.93 -12.28 -5.07
N ASP A 308 4.46 -11.09 -4.74
CA ASP A 308 4.55 -9.89 -5.57
C ASP A 308 5.94 -9.28 -5.39
N SER A 309 6.88 -9.73 -6.21
CA SER A 309 8.31 -9.43 -6.01
C SER A 309 8.62 -7.94 -6.18
N GLN A 310 7.78 -7.22 -6.93
CA GLN A 310 7.90 -5.78 -7.12
C GLN A 310 7.78 -5.00 -5.80
N LYS A 311 7.12 -5.54 -4.76
CA LYS A 311 7.08 -4.90 -3.42
C LYS A 311 8.46 -4.72 -2.79
N LEU A 312 9.48 -5.48 -3.22
CA LEU A 312 10.87 -5.29 -2.79
C LEU A 312 11.43 -3.91 -3.21
N ALA A 313 10.87 -3.28 -4.25
CA ALA A 313 11.26 -1.95 -4.70
C ALA A 313 11.05 -0.87 -3.62
N LEU A 314 10.18 -1.10 -2.64
CA LEU A 314 10.02 -0.22 -1.48
C LEU A 314 11.34 0.05 -0.74
N PHE A 315 12.25 -0.93 -0.70
CA PHE A 315 13.56 -0.76 -0.05
C PHE A 315 14.51 0.17 -0.80
N LEU A 316 14.26 0.46 -2.08
CA LEU A 316 15.08 1.36 -2.90
C LEU A 316 14.71 2.83 -2.63
N ILE A 317 13.44 3.10 -2.33
CA ILE A 317 12.86 4.46 -2.24
C ILE A 317 13.61 5.35 -1.24
N PRO A 318 13.87 4.95 0.03
CA PRO A 318 14.58 5.82 0.97
C PRO A 318 15.94 6.24 0.43
N GLY A 319 16.70 5.29 -0.11
CA GLY A 319 18.03 5.51 -0.67
C GLY A 319 18.03 6.54 -1.80
N LEU A 320 17.10 6.39 -2.75
CA LEU A 320 16.92 7.31 -3.88
C LEU A 320 16.52 8.72 -3.41
N VAL A 321 15.58 8.82 -2.47
CA VAL A 321 15.14 10.12 -1.93
C VAL A 321 16.27 10.82 -1.18
N MET A 322 17.05 10.10 -0.37
CA MET A 322 18.22 10.68 0.30
C MET A 322 19.33 11.08 -0.67
N ALA A 323 19.53 10.31 -1.75
CA ALA A 323 20.48 10.65 -2.81
C ALA A 323 20.08 11.96 -3.50
N ALA A 324 18.79 12.12 -3.85
CA ALA A 324 18.26 13.36 -4.40
C ALA A 324 18.44 14.55 -3.44
N GLY A 325 18.24 14.36 -2.13
CA GLY A 325 18.49 15.37 -1.12
C GLY A 325 19.97 15.79 -0.98
N ARG A 326 20.91 14.94 -1.44
CA ARG A 326 22.37 15.14 -1.31
C ARG A 326 23.03 15.77 -2.54
N ILE A 327 22.28 16.08 -3.59
CA ILE A 327 22.81 16.69 -4.83
C ILE A 327 23.73 17.89 -4.54
N GLY A 328 23.40 18.72 -3.56
CA GLY A 328 24.17 19.94 -3.24
C GLY A 328 25.52 19.66 -2.56
N ALA A 329 25.66 18.52 -1.88
CA ALA A 329 26.95 18.08 -1.36
C ALA A 329 27.84 17.53 -2.49
N ALA A 330 27.24 16.93 -3.53
CA ALA A 330 27.94 16.40 -4.69
C ALA A 330 28.25 17.46 -5.76
N CYS A 331 27.46 18.52 -5.82
CA CYS A 331 27.57 19.62 -6.78
C CYS A 331 27.66 20.96 -6.03
N PRO A 332 28.89 21.41 -5.67
CA PRO A 332 29.08 22.51 -4.72
C PRO A 332 28.66 23.88 -5.26
N THR A 333 28.56 24.06 -6.59
CA THR A 333 28.11 25.33 -7.17
C THR A 333 26.59 25.38 -7.29
N TRP A 334 26.01 26.55 -6.99
CA TRP A 334 24.57 26.77 -7.02
C TRP A 334 23.94 26.41 -8.37
N LEU A 335 24.56 26.84 -9.48
CA LEU A 335 24.11 26.55 -10.84
C LEU A 335 24.08 25.03 -11.12
N ARG A 336 25.16 24.31 -10.79
CA ARG A 336 25.21 22.85 -11.03
C ARG A 336 24.22 22.10 -10.15
N SER A 337 24.09 22.47 -8.88
CA SER A 337 23.10 21.86 -7.99
C SER A 337 21.67 22.09 -8.50
N GLY A 338 21.37 23.29 -8.99
CA GLY A 338 20.06 23.62 -9.58
C GLY A 338 19.78 22.79 -10.83
N VAL A 339 20.72 22.74 -11.78
CA VAL A 339 20.59 21.96 -13.02
C VAL A 339 20.41 20.47 -12.71
N VAL A 340 21.24 19.89 -11.85
CA VAL A 340 21.16 18.46 -11.51
C VAL A 340 19.84 18.14 -10.79
N SER A 341 19.39 19.00 -9.87
CA SER A 341 18.06 18.86 -9.25
C SER A 341 16.93 18.94 -10.28
N GLY A 342 17.03 19.84 -11.27
CA GLY A 342 16.09 19.94 -12.38
C GLY A 342 16.06 18.69 -13.25
N VAL A 343 17.24 18.14 -13.61
CA VAL A 343 17.37 16.88 -14.35
C VAL A 343 16.78 15.71 -13.57
N VAL A 344 17.03 15.61 -12.26
CA VAL A 344 16.46 14.58 -11.40
C VAL A 344 14.93 14.67 -11.33
N ALA A 345 14.39 15.87 -11.15
CA ALA A 345 12.94 16.09 -11.15
C ALA A 345 12.32 15.77 -12.52
N LEU A 346 12.97 16.19 -13.61
CA LEU A 346 12.53 15.90 -14.97
C LEU A 346 12.51 14.39 -15.24
N LEU A 347 13.59 13.66 -14.91
CA LEU A 347 13.64 12.20 -15.07
C LEU A 347 12.60 11.48 -14.20
N ALA A 348 12.32 11.99 -13.00
CA ALA A 348 11.25 11.47 -12.15
C ALA A 348 9.87 11.61 -12.82
N VAL A 349 9.57 12.79 -13.38
CA VAL A 349 8.30 13.03 -14.12
C VAL A 349 8.24 12.20 -15.40
N LEU A 350 9.33 12.16 -16.18
CA LEU A 350 9.42 11.44 -17.44
C LEU A 350 9.28 9.92 -17.29
N GLN A 351 9.44 9.34 -16.10
CA GLN A 351 9.17 7.90 -15.95
C GLN A 351 7.70 7.53 -16.18
N VAL A 352 6.79 8.46 -15.86
CA VAL A 352 5.34 8.30 -15.99
C VAL A 352 4.70 9.67 -16.23
N PRO A 353 4.93 10.31 -17.39
CA PRO A 353 4.41 11.65 -17.68
C PRO A 353 2.87 11.68 -17.73
N ASP A 354 2.25 10.55 -18.06
CA ASP A 354 0.80 10.35 -18.14
C ASP A 354 0.16 10.00 -16.78
N ALA A 355 0.91 10.03 -15.66
CA ALA A 355 0.40 9.61 -14.35
C ALA A 355 -0.93 10.27 -13.95
N PRO A 356 -1.15 11.60 -14.08
CA PRO A 356 -2.44 12.22 -13.74
C PRO A 356 -3.59 11.68 -14.60
N VAL A 357 -3.34 11.41 -15.88
CA VAL A 357 -4.34 10.89 -16.81
C VAL A 357 -4.64 9.43 -16.50
N ALA A 358 -3.60 8.60 -16.31
CA ALA A 358 -3.76 7.20 -15.95
C ALA A 358 -4.54 7.04 -14.64
N LEU A 359 -4.22 7.86 -13.62
CA LEU A 359 -4.89 7.84 -12.32
C LEU A 359 -6.36 8.30 -12.36
N MET A 360 -6.87 8.83 -13.49
CA MET A 360 -8.32 9.04 -13.66
C MET A 360 -9.13 7.73 -13.53
N ALA A 361 -8.48 6.57 -13.71
CA ALA A 361 -9.07 5.26 -13.42
C ALA A 361 -9.54 5.12 -11.95
N LEU A 362 -8.96 5.90 -11.02
CA LEU A 362 -9.38 5.96 -9.62
C LEU A 362 -10.67 6.73 -9.39
N ARG A 363 -11.30 7.29 -10.43
CA ARG A 363 -12.53 8.05 -10.29
C ARG A 363 -13.55 7.26 -9.47
N PRO A 364 -14.01 7.81 -8.33
CA PRO A 364 -15.01 7.18 -7.47
C PRO A 364 -16.27 6.79 -8.25
N LEU A 365 -16.87 5.67 -7.85
CA LEU A 365 -18.07 5.10 -8.47
C LEU A 365 -19.26 5.18 -7.51
N PRO A 366 -20.51 5.14 -8.01
CA PRO A 366 -21.65 4.91 -7.15
C PRO A 366 -21.53 3.54 -6.47
N GLU A 367 -22.01 3.44 -5.23
CA GLU A 367 -22.01 2.17 -4.50
C GLU A 367 -22.98 1.17 -5.17
N PRO A 368 -22.57 -0.10 -5.40
CA PRO A 368 -23.41 -1.08 -6.08
C PRO A 368 -24.77 -1.26 -5.39
N ALA A 369 -25.84 -1.40 -6.18
CA ALA A 369 -27.19 -1.61 -5.65
C ALA A 369 -27.29 -2.88 -4.78
N LEU A 370 -26.71 -3.98 -5.26
CA LEU A 370 -26.66 -5.26 -4.56
C LEU A 370 -26.00 -5.14 -3.17
N VAL A 371 -24.95 -4.33 -3.02
CA VAL A 371 -24.32 -4.09 -1.72
C VAL A 371 -25.32 -3.47 -0.73
N ARG A 372 -26.08 -2.47 -1.18
CA ARG A 372 -27.09 -1.80 -0.34
C ARG A 372 -28.24 -2.74 0.01
N GLU A 373 -28.67 -3.56 -0.94
CA GLU A 373 -29.73 -4.56 -0.74
C GLU A 373 -29.32 -5.60 0.31
N VAL A 374 -28.12 -6.18 0.18
CA VAL A 374 -27.59 -7.16 1.13
C VAL A 374 -27.39 -6.56 2.52
N GLN A 375 -26.89 -5.33 2.62
CA GLN A 375 -26.74 -4.66 3.91
C GLN A 375 -28.09 -4.36 4.58
N ALA A 376 -29.10 -3.98 3.79
CA ALA A 376 -30.45 -3.72 4.30
C ALA A 376 -31.15 -4.99 4.81
N ALA A 377 -30.84 -6.15 4.24
CA ALA A 377 -31.38 -7.44 4.67
C ALA A 377 -30.83 -7.91 6.04
N GLN A 378 -29.74 -7.32 6.53
CA GLN A 378 -29.09 -7.67 7.81
C GLN A 378 -28.91 -9.19 8.01
N PRO A 379 -28.08 -9.85 7.17
CA PRO A 379 -27.89 -11.30 7.23
C PRO A 379 -27.50 -11.77 8.63
N THR A 380 -28.17 -12.83 9.12
CA THR A 380 -27.90 -13.43 10.43
C THR A 380 -26.65 -14.30 10.45
N GLY A 381 -26.15 -14.68 9.27
CA GLY A 381 -24.89 -15.39 9.05
C GLY A 381 -24.16 -14.84 7.82
N ASP A 382 -23.21 -15.60 7.30
CA ASP A 382 -22.42 -15.17 6.13
C ASP A 382 -23.24 -15.23 4.82
N VAL A 383 -22.86 -14.38 3.87
CA VAL A 383 -23.41 -14.34 2.51
C VAL A 383 -22.48 -15.05 1.54
N ALA A 384 -23.03 -15.94 0.72
CA ALA A 384 -22.26 -16.62 -0.32
C ALA A 384 -22.69 -16.12 -1.70
N ASN A 385 -21.76 -15.51 -2.44
CA ASN A 385 -22.03 -15.03 -3.80
C ASN A 385 -21.65 -16.10 -4.83
N MET A 386 -22.65 -16.71 -5.45
CA MET A 386 -22.47 -17.75 -6.47
C MET A 386 -22.10 -17.17 -7.83
N ASP A 387 -22.43 -15.90 -8.07
CA ASP A 387 -22.13 -15.18 -9.31
C ASP A 387 -20.66 -14.68 -9.37
N SER A 388 -19.90 -14.89 -8.30
CA SER A 388 -18.55 -14.35 -8.12
C SER A 388 -17.59 -15.41 -7.61
N ALA A 389 -16.44 -15.55 -8.28
CA ALA A 389 -15.30 -16.32 -7.79
C ALA A 389 -14.27 -15.46 -7.05
N GLY A 390 -14.67 -14.26 -6.61
CA GLY A 390 -13.83 -13.31 -5.87
C GLY A 390 -13.54 -11.99 -6.58
N LEU A 391 -13.76 -11.95 -7.90
CA LEU A 391 -13.75 -10.74 -8.70
C LEU A 391 -15.09 -10.61 -9.43
N VAL A 392 -15.58 -9.38 -9.55
CA VAL A 392 -16.76 -9.03 -10.33
C VAL A 392 -16.46 -7.89 -11.29
N VAL A 393 -17.26 -7.76 -12.35
CA VAL A 393 -17.19 -6.60 -13.24
C VAL A 393 -18.28 -5.62 -12.84
N TYR A 394 -17.89 -4.41 -12.43
CA TYR A 394 -18.81 -3.34 -12.07
C TYR A 394 -18.46 -2.05 -12.79
N ALA A 395 -19.43 -1.45 -13.48
CA ALA A 395 -19.24 -0.25 -14.31
C ALA A 395 -18.04 -0.35 -15.27
N GLY A 396 -17.86 -1.52 -15.90
CA GLY A 396 -16.75 -1.80 -16.83
C GLY A 396 -15.39 -2.00 -16.18
N ARG A 397 -15.32 -2.13 -14.85
CA ARG A 397 -14.06 -2.36 -14.10
C ARG A 397 -14.09 -3.70 -13.38
N THR A 398 -13.02 -4.47 -13.51
CA THR A 398 -12.79 -5.62 -12.63
C THR A 398 -12.46 -5.12 -11.23
N VAL A 399 -13.18 -5.63 -10.23
CA VAL A 399 -13.00 -5.28 -8.82
C VAL A 399 -13.13 -6.53 -7.96
N ILE A 400 -12.46 -6.56 -6.80
CA ILE A 400 -12.77 -7.53 -5.75
C ILE A 400 -14.25 -7.41 -5.41
N ASP A 401 -14.90 -8.56 -5.23
CA ASP A 401 -16.30 -8.63 -4.84
C ASP A 401 -16.59 -7.68 -3.66
N PRO A 402 -17.39 -6.61 -3.87
CA PRO A 402 -17.66 -5.65 -2.82
C PRO A 402 -18.40 -6.26 -1.62
N LEU A 403 -19.09 -7.39 -1.79
CA LEU A 403 -19.79 -8.07 -0.69
C LEU A 403 -18.84 -8.53 0.42
N TYR A 404 -17.60 -8.90 0.06
CA TYR A 404 -16.55 -9.27 1.03
C TYR A 404 -16.18 -8.12 1.98
N LYS A 405 -16.59 -6.89 1.69
CA LYS A 405 -16.42 -5.73 2.57
C LYS A 405 -17.74 -5.27 3.17
N ALA A 406 -18.86 -5.63 2.57
CA ALA A 406 -20.18 -5.14 2.93
C ALA A 406 -20.77 -5.88 4.13
N VAL A 407 -20.52 -7.19 4.22
CA VAL A 407 -21.10 -8.13 5.20
C VAL A 407 -20.16 -9.31 5.44
N GLY A 408 -20.43 -10.09 6.50
CA GLY A 408 -19.82 -11.42 6.63
C GLY A 408 -20.11 -12.25 5.38
N SER A 409 -19.06 -12.84 4.79
CA SER A 409 -19.15 -13.49 3.47
C SER A 409 -18.30 -14.75 3.42
N VAL A 410 -18.73 -15.71 2.60
CA VAL A 410 -17.89 -16.84 2.19
C VAL A 410 -16.98 -16.37 1.05
N GLU A 411 -15.69 -16.22 1.33
CA GLU A 411 -14.75 -15.63 0.37
C GLU A 411 -14.16 -16.72 -0.54
N ALA A 412 -14.37 -16.61 -1.85
CA ALA A 412 -13.77 -17.51 -2.83
C ALA A 412 -12.25 -17.35 -2.90
N GLY A 413 -11.77 -16.11 -3.09
CA GLY A 413 -10.35 -15.79 -3.25
C GLY A 413 -9.64 -16.43 -4.44
N GLN A 414 -10.39 -17.03 -5.38
CA GLN A 414 -9.84 -17.62 -6.58
C GLN A 414 -9.26 -16.52 -7.46
N LEU A 415 -8.06 -16.75 -7.98
CA LEU A 415 -7.46 -15.84 -8.96
C LEU A 415 -7.08 -16.60 -10.22
N VAL A 416 -7.59 -16.11 -11.34
CA VAL A 416 -7.25 -16.58 -12.68
C VAL A 416 -6.39 -15.51 -13.35
N VAL A 417 -5.20 -15.90 -13.81
CA VAL A 417 -4.28 -15.05 -14.58
C VAL A 417 -4.06 -15.73 -15.93
N ASP A 418 -4.34 -15.02 -17.02
CA ASP A 418 -4.17 -15.53 -18.39
C ASP A 418 -4.82 -16.91 -18.63
N GLY A 419 -6.01 -17.12 -18.04
CA GLY A 419 -6.77 -18.36 -18.14
C GLY A 419 -6.33 -19.50 -17.21
N GLN A 420 -5.26 -19.31 -16.43
CA GLN A 420 -4.77 -20.31 -15.45
C GLN A 420 -5.18 -19.92 -14.03
N VAL A 421 -5.67 -20.89 -13.26
CA VAL A 421 -5.96 -20.71 -11.83
C VAL A 421 -4.65 -20.67 -11.06
N VAL A 422 -4.30 -19.47 -10.56
CA VAL A 422 -3.07 -19.22 -9.81
C VAL A 422 -3.29 -19.39 -8.31
N ASP A 423 -4.39 -18.83 -7.80
CA ASP A 423 -4.85 -19.04 -6.43
C ASP A 423 -6.15 -19.85 -6.51
N PRO A 424 -6.23 -21.07 -5.91
CA PRO A 424 -7.45 -21.86 -5.91
C PRO A 424 -8.52 -21.22 -5.01
N ALA A 425 -9.80 -21.56 -5.25
CA ALA A 425 -10.88 -21.13 -4.38
C ALA A 425 -10.75 -21.72 -2.96
N SER A 426 -11.21 -20.99 -1.95
CA SER A 426 -11.21 -21.46 -0.57
C SER A 426 -12.07 -22.72 -0.42
N SER A 427 -11.68 -23.59 0.51
CA SER A 427 -12.40 -24.85 0.76
C SER A 427 -13.85 -24.61 1.18
N ARG A 428 -14.11 -23.57 1.98
CA ARG A 428 -15.46 -23.17 2.40
C ARG A 428 -16.30 -22.71 1.21
N TYR A 429 -15.72 -21.96 0.28
CA TYR A 429 -16.41 -21.53 -0.93
C TYR A 429 -16.78 -22.71 -1.83
N VAL A 430 -15.83 -23.63 -2.06
CA VAL A 430 -16.08 -24.84 -2.86
C VAL A 430 -17.19 -25.68 -2.23
N ALA A 431 -17.16 -25.86 -0.90
CA ALA A 431 -18.20 -26.59 -0.18
C ALA A 431 -19.57 -25.89 -0.26
N ALA A 432 -19.60 -24.55 -0.14
CA ALA A 432 -20.84 -23.78 -0.24
C ALA A 432 -21.44 -23.86 -1.65
N ARG A 433 -20.61 -23.77 -2.70
CA ARG A 433 -21.06 -23.89 -4.09
C ARG A 433 -21.62 -25.29 -4.36
N ALA A 434 -20.92 -26.35 -3.94
CA ALA A 434 -21.40 -27.72 -4.09
C ALA A 434 -22.74 -27.96 -3.35
N ALA A 435 -22.87 -27.43 -2.13
CA ALA A 435 -24.12 -27.52 -1.36
C ALA A 435 -25.26 -26.75 -2.04
N TRP A 436 -24.98 -25.58 -2.62
CA TRP A 436 -25.97 -24.82 -3.39
C TRP A 436 -26.45 -25.57 -4.63
N GLU A 437 -25.53 -26.15 -5.41
CA GLU A 437 -25.86 -26.96 -6.59
C GLU A 437 -26.70 -28.20 -6.23
N ALA A 438 -26.36 -28.86 -5.12
CA ALA A 438 -27.11 -30.00 -4.59
C ALA A 438 -28.42 -29.63 -3.88
N ARG A 439 -28.73 -28.33 -3.73
CA ARG A 439 -29.84 -27.79 -2.92
C ARG A 439 -29.83 -28.27 -1.46
N ASP A 440 -28.64 -28.51 -0.90
CA ASP A 440 -28.45 -28.95 0.48
C ASP A 440 -28.40 -27.75 1.44
N MET A 441 -29.59 -27.32 1.88
CA MET A 441 -29.74 -26.18 2.80
C MET A 441 -29.16 -26.46 4.20
N ALA A 442 -29.12 -27.72 4.62
CA ALA A 442 -28.55 -28.10 5.91
C ALA A 442 -27.02 -27.94 5.89
N GLN A 443 -26.38 -28.31 4.79
CA GLN A 443 -24.94 -28.10 4.63
C GLN A 443 -24.58 -26.61 4.52
N LEU A 444 -25.39 -25.80 3.82
CA LEU A 444 -25.22 -24.34 3.79
C LEU A 444 -25.34 -23.73 5.21
N ALA A 445 -26.32 -24.16 6.00
CA ALA A 445 -26.47 -23.72 7.39
C ALA A 445 -25.26 -24.11 8.26
N LYS A 446 -24.74 -25.34 8.11
CA LYS A 446 -23.52 -25.79 8.80
C LYS A 446 -22.29 -24.98 8.42
N LEU A 447 -22.21 -24.54 7.17
CA LEU A 447 -21.16 -23.65 6.69
C LEU A 447 -21.36 -22.20 7.15
N GLY A 448 -22.40 -21.90 7.93
CA GLY A 448 -22.71 -20.56 8.45
C GLY A 448 -23.33 -19.62 7.41
N VAL A 449 -23.82 -20.15 6.28
CA VAL A 449 -24.42 -19.35 5.20
C VAL A 449 -25.89 -19.11 5.50
N SER A 450 -26.28 -17.84 5.57
CA SER A 450 -27.68 -17.42 5.77
C SER A 450 -28.35 -16.96 4.47
N HIS A 451 -27.57 -16.36 3.58
CA HIS A 451 -28.06 -15.81 2.33
C HIS A 451 -27.15 -16.20 1.17
N VAL A 452 -27.75 -16.33 0.00
CA VAL A 452 -27.04 -16.59 -1.26
C VAL A 452 -27.36 -15.47 -2.25
N VAL A 453 -26.34 -15.02 -2.97
CA VAL A 453 -26.55 -14.24 -4.20
C VAL A 453 -26.37 -15.17 -5.38
N ALA A 454 -27.41 -15.29 -6.20
CA ALA A 454 -27.37 -16.06 -7.45
C ALA A 454 -28.23 -15.37 -8.51
N ASP A 455 -27.75 -15.35 -9.75
CA ASP A 455 -28.39 -14.69 -10.88
C ASP A 455 -28.72 -13.21 -10.60
N GLY A 456 -27.84 -12.54 -9.84
CA GLY A 456 -27.95 -11.14 -9.45
C GLY A 456 -29.04 -10.86 -8.40
N LYS A 457 -29.60 -11.89 -7.76
CA LYS A 457 -30.66 -11.78 -6.75
C LYS A 457 -30.19 -12.25 -5.39
N LEU A 458 -30.61 -11.52 -4.35
CA LEU A 458 -30.45 -11.95 -2.98
C LEU A 458 -31.53 -12.97 -2.59
N ILE A 459 -31.11 -14.10 -2.05
CA ILE A 459 -31.96 -15.21 -1.63
C ILE A 459 -31.72 -15.47 -0.14
N ASP A 460 -32.75 -15.28 0.67
CA ASP A 460 -32.77 -15.70 2.07
C ASP A 460 -33.05 -17.21 2.14
N LEU A 461 -32.13 -17.96 2.74
CA LEU A 461 -32.25 -19.41 2.88
C LEU A 461 -33.24 -19.82 3.98
N ARG A 462 -33.68 -18.87 4.83
CA ARG A 462 -34.58 -19.09 5.97
C ARG A 462 -34.11 -20.23 6.88
N ASN A 463 -32.81 -20.30 7.10
CA ASN A 463 -32.14 -21.33 7.90
C ASN A 463 -31.58 -20.77 9.22
N GLU A 464 -31.03 -21.65 10.07
CA GLU A 464 -30.31 -21.28 11.28
C GLU A 464 -28.80 -21.50 11.07
N PRO A 465 -28.03 -20.47 10.65
CA PRO A 465 -26.62 -20.62 10.34
C PRO A 465 -25.78 -20.88 11.60
N VAL A 466 -24.79 -21.76 11.50
CA VAL A 466 -23.85 -22.02 12.59
C VAL A 466 -22.90 -20.83 12.79
N ALA A 467 -22.89 -20.33 14.01
CA ALA A 467 -22.16 -19.16 14.47
C ALA A 467 -20.68 -19.46 14.79
N HIS A 468 -19.73 -18.98 13.99
CA HIS A 468 -18.29 -19.12 14.22
C HIS A 468 -17.63 -17.86 14.82
N HIS A 469 -17.97 -17.49 16.06
CA HIS A 469 -17.55 -16.21 16.66
C HIS A 469 -16.19 -16.23 17.39
N GLY A 470 -15.64 -17.39 17.77
CA GLY A 470 -14.48 -17.45 18.67
C GLY A 470 -13.24 -16.73 18.12
N ARG A 471 -12.96 -16.87 16.83
CA ARG A 471 -11.80 -16.22 16.17
C ARG A 471 -12.04 -14.73 15.88
N PHE A 472 -13.29 -14.32 15.71
CA PHE A 472 -13.64 -12.91 15.52
C PHE A 472 -13.23 -12.06 16.72
N TYR A 473 -13.52 -12.49 17.95
CA TYR A 473 -13.15 -11.75 19.16
C TYR A 473 -11.64 -11.68 19.38
N ALA A 474 -10.89 -12.73 19.01
CA ALA A 474 -9.43 -12.69 19.03
C ALA A 474 -8.88 -11.62 18.06
N GLY A 475 -9.42 -11.55 16.84
CA GLY A 475 -9.09 -10.51 15.88
C GLY A 475 -9.44 -9.10 16.36
N LEU A 476 -10.59 -8.94 17.01
CA LEU A 476 -11.00 -7.67 17.61
C LEU A 476 -10.03 -7.25 18.73
N GLY A 477 -9.59 -8.19 19.57
CA GLY A 477 -8.57 -7.94 20.59
C GLY A 477 -7.23 -7.49 20.00
N LEU A 478 -6.79 -8.11 18.90
CA LEU A 478 -5.58 -7.70 18.18
C LEU A 478 -5.72 -6.31 17.56
N LEU A 479 -6.88 -5.99 16.97
CA LEU A 479 -7.18 -4.66 16.43
C LEU A 479 -7.17 -3.59 17.53
N ALA A 480 -7.81 -3.86 18.67
CA ALA A 480 -7.82 -2.96 19.82
C ALA A 480 -6.39 -2.74 20.38
N ALA A 481 -5.61 -3.81 20.53
CA ALA A 481 -4.22 -3.70 20.94
C ALA A 481 -3.39 -2.88 19.95
N TRP A 482 -3.61 -3.05 18.64
CA TRP A 482 -2.96 -2.30 17.58
C TRP A 482 -3.30 -0.80 17.63
N LEU A 483 -4.55 -0.43 17.89
CA LEU A 483 -4.99 0.96 18.05
C LEU A 483 -4.30 1.65 19.24
N CYS A 484 -3.98 0.92 20.30
CA CYS A 484 -3.32 1.45 21.50
C CYS A 484 -1.82 1.68 21.35
N ILE A 485 -1.18 1.16 20.28
CA ILE A 485 0.29 1.20 20.13
C ILE A 485 0.87 2.62 20.16
N PRO A 486 0.36 3.62 19.39
CA PRO A 486 0.93 4.97 19.41
C PRO A 486 0.84 5.63 20.79
N ILE A 487 -0.25 5.37 21.53
CA ILE A 487 -0.48 5.90 22.88
C ILE A 487 0.52 5.26 23.86
N ALA A 488 0.63 3.94 23.86
CA ALA A 488 1.57 3.21 24.71
C ALA A 488 3.03 3.61 24.43
N ALA A 489 3.40 3.73 23.15
CA ALA A 489 4.71 4.22 22.74
C ALA A 489 4.98 5.64 23.26
N GLY A 490 3.99 6.54 23.18
CA GLY A 490 4.06 7.89 23.72
C GLY A 490 4.30 7.93 25.24
N VAL A 491 3.57 7.11 26.00
CA VAL A 491 3.73 7.02 27.46
C VAL A 491 5.10 6.46 27.84
N VAL A 492 5.54 5.37 27.22
CA VAL A 492 6.85 4.75 27.51
C VAL A 492 8.01 5.67 27.15
N ALA A 493 7.90 6.43 26.07
CA ALA A 493 8.94 7.37 25.66
C ALA A 493 9.07 8.58 26.60
N ARG A 494 7.99 9.00 27.29
CA ARG A 494 8.03 10.11 28.26
C ARG A 494 8.64 9.72 29.60
N ARG A 495 8.57 8.43 29.97
CA ARG A 495 9.16 7.89 31.22
C ARG A 495 10.68 7.66 31.14
N ARG A 496 11.32 7.92 29.99
CA ARG A 496 12.76 7.69 29.72
C ARG A 496 13.40 8.83 28.94
#